data_AF-A0A1B7SB24-F1
#
_entry.id   AF-A0A1B7SB24-F1
#
_cell.length_a   1.000
_cell.length_b   1.000
_cell.length_c   1.000
_cell.angle_alpha   90.00
_cell.angle_beta   90.00
_cell.angle_gamma   90.00
#
_symmetry.space_group_name_H-M   'P 1'
#
loop_
_entity.id
_entity.type
_entity.pdbx_description
1 polymer ?
#
loop_
_entity_poly.entity_id
_entity_poly.type
_entity_poly.pdbx_seq_one_letter_code
_entity_poly.pdbx_strand_id
1 'polypeptide(L)'
;MENQANHIDATTIARLFHTVAFDDKSIKISHKALLLVSEYIKLFTSEAIVRSNVERLEEGKRDKERYSVDVDEHLDEKQQDAVLDTRHLEAVAGLLTLDF
;
A
#
# COMPACT_ATOMS: atom_id res chain seq x y z
N MET A 1 -19.98 3.34 -14.07
CA MET A 1 -19.55 4.73 -13.76
C MET A 1 -18.88 4.71 -12.39
N GLU A 2 -17.64 4.21 -12.30
CA GLU A 2 -17.03 3.88 -11.00
C GLU A 2 -15.54 4.27 -10.86
N ASN A 3 -14.95 4.97 -11.84
CA ASN A 3 -13.50 5.23 -11.90
C ASN A 3 -13.04 6.59 -11.34
N GLN A 4 -13.91 7.38 -10.69
CA GLN A 4 -13.53 8.71 -10.19
C GLN A 4 -13.02 8.74 -8.74
N ALA A 5 -13.20 7.67 -7.95
CA ALA A 5 -12.94 7.72 -6.51
C ALA A 5 -11.44 7.70 -6.13
N ASN A 6 -10.54 7.23 -7.01
CA ASN A 6 -9.12 7.01 -6.70
C ASN A 6 -8.17 7.68 -7.71
N HIS A 7 -8.51 8.85 -8.24
CA HIS A 7 -7.63 9.61 -9.12
C HIS A 7 -6.96 10.76 -8.37
N ILE A 8 -5.62 10.77 -8.33
CA ILE A 8 -4.85 11.89 -7.78
C ILE A 8 -4.75 12.95 -8.88
N ASP A 9 -5.28 14.14 -8.60
CA ASP A 9 -5.28 15.25 -9.54
C ASP A 9 -3.85 15.64 -9.96
N ALA A 10 -3.68 15.90 -11.27
CA ALA A 10 -2.39 16.25 -11.85
C ALA A 10 -1.78 17.53 -11.22
N THR A 11 -2.63 18.47 -10.79
CA THR A 11 -2.19 19.70 -10.11
C THR A 11 -1.54 19.38 -8.75
N THR A 12 -2.09 18.41 -8.02
CA THR A 12 -1.56 17.96 -6.73
C THR A 12 -0.20 17.31 -6.91
N ILE A 13 -0.05 16.44 -7.91
CA ILE A 13 1.22 15.79 -8.24
C ILE A 13 2.25 16.84 -8.68
N ALA A 14 1.87 17.77 -9.54
CA ALA A 14 2.75 18.86 -9.96
C ALA A 14 3.24 19.68 -8.76
N ARG A 15 2.35 20.00 -7.82
CA ARG A 15 2.71 20.71 -6.60
C ARG A 15 3.67 19.90 -5.74
N LEU A 16 3.47 18.58 -5.61
CA LEU A 16 4.38 17.70 -4.88
C LEU A 16 5.79 17.79 -5.47
N PHE A 17 5.96 17.55 -6.77
CA PHE A 17 7.27 17.61 -7.42
C PHE A 17 7.96 18.96 -7.24
N HIS A 18 7.23 20.07 -7.45
CA HIS A 18 7.77 21.41 -7.30
C HIS A 18 8.09 21.82 -5.86
N THR A 19 7.48 21.16 -4.87
CA THR A 19 7.69 21.51 -3.45
C THR A 19 8.81 20.69 -2.84
N VAL A 20 8.93 19.39 -3.20
CA VAL A 20 9.83 18.46 -2.50
C VAL A 20 10.84 17.73 -3.39
N ALA A 21 10.65 17.68 -4.71
CA ALA A 21 11.51 16.85 -5.59
C ALA A 21 12.45 17.67 -6.49
N PHE A 22 12.01 18.84 -6.96
CA PHE A 22 12.81 19.69 -7.83
C PHE A 22 13.56 20.75 -7.02
N ASP A 23 14.89 20.64 -6.99
CA ASP A 23 15.75 21.67 -6.40
C ASP A 23 15.71 22.98 -7.20
N ASP A 24 15.65 22.86 -8.54
CA ASP A 24 15.51 24.00 -9.45
C ASP A 24 14.03 24.28 -9.77
N LYS A 25 13.57 25.48 -9.40
CA LYS A 25 12.21 25.98 -9.66
C LYS A 25 11.89 26.18 -11.14
N SER A 26 12.91 26.22 -12.00
CA SER A 26 12.74 26.38 -13.45
C SER A 26 12.26 25.09 -14.13
N ILE A 27 12.51 23.93 -13.53
CA ILE A 27 12.16 22.61 -14.06
C ILE A 27 10.66 22.55 -14.33
N LYS A 28 10.27 22.06 -15.52
CA LYS A 28 8.87 21.85 -15.89
C LYS A 28 8.63 20.37 -16.14
N ILE A 29 7.47 19.89 -15.69
CA ILE A 29 6.99 18.54 -15.96
C ILE A 29 5.80 18.60 -16.93
N SER A 30 5.83 17.75 -17.95
CA SER A 30 4.74 17.72 -18.94
C SER A 30 3.46 17.16 -18.33
N HIS A 31 2.30 17.59 -18.84
CA HIS A 31 1.01 17.06 -18.40
C HIS A 31 0.91 15.54 -18.59
N LYS A 32 1.45 14.99 -19.69
CA LYS A 32 1.46 13.54 -19.94
C LYS A 32 2.28 12.79 -18.88
N ALA A 33 3.41 13.35 -18.47
CA ALA A 33 4.23 12.77 -17.40
C ALA A 33 3.48 12.79 -16.06
N LEU A 34 2.76 13.87 -15.74
CA LEU A 34 1.93 13.93 -14.52
C LEU A 34 0.84 12.86 -14.49
N LEU A 35 0.17 12.61 -15.62
CA LEU A 35 -0.82 11.55 -15.73
C LEU A 35 -0.20 10.16 -15.52
N LEU A 36 0.98 9.92 -16.10
CA LEU A 36 1.71 8.66 -15.90
C LEU A 36 2.12 8.47 -14.43
N VAL A 37 2.60 9.53 -13.77
CA VAL A 37 2.93 9.47 -12.35
C VAL A 37 1.70 9.19 -11.49
N SER A 38 0.53 9.73 -11.85
CA SER A 38 -0.73 9.42 -11.15
C SER A 38 -1.02 7.92 -11.15
N GLU A 39 -0.90 7.27 -12.32
CA GLU A 39 -1.06 5.82 -12.42
C GLU A 39 0.05 5.05 -11.70
N TYR A 40 1.29 5.57 -11.69
CA TYR A 40 2.40 4.96 -10.97
C TYR A 40 2.21 4.98 -9.44
N ILE A 41 1.78 6.12 -8.87
CA ILE A 41 1.47 6.23 -7.43
C ILE A 41 0.31 5.30 -7.08
N LYS A 42 -0.70 5.20 -7.95
CA LYS A 42 -1.82 4.28 -7.77
C LYS A 42 -1.36 2.81 -7.78
N LEU A 43 -0.45 2.45 -8.68
CA LEU A 43 0.12 1.11 -8.72
C LEU A 43 0.93 0.82 -7.45
N PHE A 44 1.81 1.74 -7.06
CA PHE A 44 2.61 1.63 -5.83
C PHE A 44 1.74 1.43 -4.59
N THR A 45 0.73 2.27 -4.40
CA THR A 45 -0.20 2.18 -3.26
C THR A 45 -1.02 0.89 -3.28
N SER A 46 -1.46 0.43 -4.45
CA SER A 46 -2.20 -0.83 -4.59
C SER A 46 -1.32 -2.02 -4.23
N GLU A 47 -0.07 -2.04 -4.71
CA GLU A 47 0.89 -3.10 -4.41
C GLU A 47 1.22 -3.14 -2.92
N ALA A 48 1.41 -1.97 -2.30
CA ALA A 48 1.63 -1.85 -0.86
C ALA A 48 0.49 -2.50 -0.07
N ILE A 49 -0.77 -2.21 -0.41
CA ILE A 49 -1.95 -2.78 0.25
C ILE A 49 -2.01 -4.30 0.06
N VAL A 50 -1.82 -4.78 -1.18
CA VAL A 50 -1.90 -6.21 -1.48
C VAL A 50 -0.82 -6.99 -0.74
N ARG A 51 0.44 -6.53 -0.78
CA ARG A 51 1.54 -7.20 -0.08
C ARG A 51 1.38 -7.18 1.43
N SER A 52 0.95 -6.05 1.99
CA SER A 52 0.67 -5.97 3.43
C SER A 52 -0.44 -6.93 3.83
N ASN A 53 -1.46 -7.09 2.99
CA ASN A 53 -2.54 -8.04 3.25
C ASN A 53 -2.09 -9.50 3.11
N VAL A 54 -1.17 -9.80 2.20
CA VAL A 54 -0.53 -11.13 2.13
C VAL A 54 0.24 -11.41 3.42
N GLU A 55 1.07 -10.47 3.88
CA GLU A 55 1.82 -10.64 5.13
C GLU A 55 0.90 -10.87 6.33
N ARG A 56 -0.20 -10.10 6.43
CA ARG A 56 -1.21 -10.30 7.47
C ARG A 56 -1.78 -11.73 7.47
N LEU A 57 -2.10 -12.27 6.30
CA LEU A 57 -2.63 -13.64 6.19
C LEU A 57 -1.58 -14.69 6.55
N GLU A 58 -0.32 -14.46 6.19
CA GLU A 58 0.79 -15.34 6.58
C GLU A 58 1.08 -15.26 8.09
N GLU A 59 0.97 -14.08 8.71
CA GLU A 59 1.04 -13.92 10.17
C GLU A 59 -0.03 -14.74 10.89
N GLY A 60 -1.30 -14.61 10.46
CA GLY A 60 -2.40 -15.38 11.04
C GLY A 60 -2.21 -16.90 10.93
N LYS A 61 -1.61 -17.39 9.84
CA LYS A 61 -1.24 -18.81 9.70
C LYS A 61 -0.15 -19.22 10.70
N ARG A 62 0.92 -18.42 10.81
CA ARG A 62 2.03 -18.69 11.75
C ARG A 62 1.57 -18.72 13.20
N ASP A 63 0.64 -17.85 13.57
CA ASP A 63 0.10 -17.81 14.93
C ASP A 63 -0.77 -19.04 15.22
N LYS A 64 -1.64 -19.46 14.28
CA LYS A 64 -2.40 -20.71 14.39
C LYS A 64 -1.50 -21.93 14.55
N GLU A 65 -0.39 -22.00 13.79
CA GLU A 65 0.60 -23.08 13.91
C GLU A 65 1.35 -23.06 15.25
N ARG A 66 1.68 -21.88 15.80
CA ARG A 66 2.42 -21.77 17.08
C ARG A 66 1.58 -22.11 18.30
N TYR A 67 0.28 -21.83 18.24
CA TYR A 67 -0.64 -21.99 19.36
C TYR A 67 -1.64 -23.13 19.15
N SER A 68 -1.27 -24.18 18.40
CA SER A 68 -2.10 -25.38 18.24
C SER A 68 -2.30 -26.10 19.60
N VAL A 69 -3.23 -25.57 20.39
CA VAL A 69 -3.84 -26.23 21.53
C VAL A 69 -5.19 -26.70 21.00
N ASP A 70 -5.55 -27.96 21.24
CA ASP A 70 -6.84 -28.56 20.89
C ASP A 70 -7.98 -27.84 21.66
N VAL A 71 -8.32 -26.63 21.24
CA VAL A 71 -9.43 -25.84 21.80
C VAL A 71 -10.58 -25.90 20.80
N ASP A 72 -11.69 -26.44 21.28
CA ASP A 72 -13.00 -26.59 20.62
C ASP A 72 -13.27 -25.52 19.54
N GLU A 73 -13.41 -25.95 18.28
CA GLU A 73 -13.30 -25.19 17.01
C GLU A 73 -14.39 -24.12 16.76
N HIS A 74 -15.09 -23.64 17.79
CA HIS A 74 -16.35 -22.89 17.58
C HIS A 74 -16.43 -21.47 18.13
N LEU A 75 -15.36 -20.88 18.69
CA LEU A 75 -15.50 -19.57 19.34
C LEU A 75 -14.66 -18.39 18.85
N ASP A 76 -13.59 -18.52 18.06
CA ASP A 76 -12.72 -17.33 17.80
C ASP A 76 -12.17 -17.16 16.37
N GLU A 77 -12.72 -17.84 15.36
CA GLU A 77 -12.21 -17.71 13.98
C GLU A 77 -12.49 -16.34 13.31
N LYS A 78 -13.38 -15.51 13.86
CA LYS A 78 -13.90 -14.34 13.14
C LYS A 78 -13.22 -13.00 13.43
N GLN A 79 -12.39 -12.89 14.46
CA GLN A 79 -12.09 -11.55 15.00
C GLN A 79 -10.63 -11.09 14.99
N GLN A 80 -9.65 -12.01 14.95
CA GLN A 80 -8.23 -11.59 14.98
C GLN A 80 -7.59 -11.45 13.57
N ASP A 81 -8.18 -12.08 12.55
CA ASP A 81 -7.64 -12.13 11.19
C ASP A 81 -8.23 -11.03 10.27
N ALA A 82 -8.78 -9.94 10.81
CA ALA A 82 -9.66 -9.04 10.04
C ALA A 82 -9.06 -7.66 9.68
N VAL A 83 -8.04 -7.18 10.41
CA VAL A 83 -7.60 -5.77 10.29
C VAL A 83 -6.20 -5.67 9.74
N LEU A 84 -6.05 -4.92 8.65
CA LEU A 84 -4.76 -4.53 8.10
C LEU A 84 -4.11 -3.45 8.99
N ASP A 85 -3.09 -3.85 9.74
CA ASP A 85 -2.29 -2.97 10.59
C ASP A 85 -1.00 -2.48 9.88
N THR A 86 -0.47 -1.36 10.35
CA THR A 86 0.78 -0.70 9.94
C THR A 86 2.00 -1.63 10.03
N ARG A 87 2.02 -2.56 10.99
CA ARG A 87 3.08 -3.56 11.16
C ARG A 87 3.25 -4.46 9.93
N HIS A 88 2.16 -4.80 9.24
CA HIS A 88 2.23 -5.62 8.03
C HIS A 88 2.84 -4.86 6.86
N LEU A 89 2.57 -3.55 6.76
CA LEU A 89 3.23 -2.70 5.77
C LEU A 89 4.72 -2.54 6.10
N GLU A 90 5.07 -2.33 7.36
CA GLU A 90 6.46 -2.23 7.81
C GLU A 90 7.27 -3.47 7.42
N ALA A 91 6.70 -4.66 7.61
CA ALA A 91 7.33 -5.93 7.23
C ALA A 91 7.64 -6.05 5.73
N VAL A 92 6.83 -5.46 4.85
CA VAL A 92 7.01 -5.54 3.39
C VAL A 92 7.62 -4.28 2.76
N ALA A 93 7.71 -3.17 3.51
CA ALA A 93 8.11 -1.86 3.00
C ALA A 93 9.53 -1.84 2.41
N GLY A 94 10.46 -2.59 3.01
CA GLY A 94 11.83 -2.68 2.52
C GLY A 94 11.91 -3.24 1.10
N LEU A 95 11.24 -4.37 0.85
CA LEU A 95 11.18 -4.97 -0.48
C LEU A 95 10.36 -4.12 -1.45
N LEU A 96 9.23 -3.57 -0.99
CA LEU A 96 8.39 -2.67 -1.79
C LEU A 96 9.19 -1.46 -2.30
N THR A 97 10.08 -0.90 -1.49
CA THR A 97 10.91 0.27 -1.88
C THR A 97 12.04 -0.11 -2.84
N LEU A 98 12.48 -1.38 -2.87
CA LEU A 98 13.49 -1.82 -3.83
C LEU A 98 12.90 -2.06 -5.23
N ASP A 99 11.61 -2.37 -5.32
CA ASP A 99 10.92 -2.61 -6.59
C ASP A 99 10.55 -1.32 -7.34
N PHE A 100 10.52 -0.17 -6.65
CA PHE A 100 10.07 1.13 -7.17
C PHE A 100 11.20 2.16 -7.14
#